data_AF-A0A436H701-F1
#
_entry.id   AF-A0A436H701-F1
#
_cell.length_a   1.000
_cell.length_b   1.000
_cell.length_c   1.000
_cell.angle_alpha   90.00
_cell.angle_beta   90.00
_cell.angle_gamma   90.00
#
_symmetry.space_group_name_H-M   'P 1'
#
loop_
_entity.id
_entity.type
_entity.pdbx_description
1 polymer ?
#
loop_
_entity_poly.entity_id
_entity_poly.type
_entity_poly.pdbx_seq_one_letter_code
_entity_poly.pdbx_strand_id
1 'polypeptide(L)'
;MIADARPNGGGFFVLYRPDRPASRECRGYDFEWSFGGGTAMMIQIGHRESHDIDIFLDDPQLLGHRPSKSHLHFETMPSDYLGDGLRFQKFAFEDVGEIDFIVAGALTTKPF
;
A
#
# COMPACT_ATOMS: atom_id res chain seq x y z
N MET A 1 11.31 1.36 1.56
CA MET A 1 10.22 0.88 2.43
C MET A 1 10.79 0.09 3.60
N ILE A 2 10.90 0.74 4.76
CA ILE A 2 10.88 0.07 6.07
C ILE A 2 9.66 0.71 6.72
N ALA A 3 8.62 -0.09 6.99
CA ALA A 3 7.57 0.33 7.90
C ALA A 3 8.19 0.23 9.29
N ASP A 4 8.49 1.37 9.91
CA ASP A 4 8.93 1.45 11.29
C ASP A 4 7.84 2.19 12.04
N ALA A 5 7.12 1.47 12.88
CA ALA A 5 6.13 2.05 13.76
C ALA A 5 6.83 2.41 15.08
N ARG A 6 6.71 3.68 15.48
CA ARG A 6 7.36 4.18 16.70
C ARG A 6 6.51 3.76 17.91
N PRO A 7 7.13 3.34 19.03
CA PRO A 7 6.42 2.78 20.19
C PRO A 7 5.53 3.77 20.97
N ASN A 8 5.40 5.04 20.56
CA ASN A 8 4.81 6.10 21.38
C ASN A 8 3.68 6.90 20.68
N GLY A 9 2.84 6.24 19.89
CA GLY A 9 1.47 6.72 19.60
C GLY A 9 1.33 8.02 18.79
N GLY A 10 2.24 8.30 17.86
CA GLY A 10 2.19 9.53 17.05
C GLY A 10 2.38 9.27 15.56
N GLY A 11 1.29 8.93 14.86
CA GLY A 11 1.19 8.98 13.40
C GLY A 11 1.88 7.86 12.62
N PHE A 12 1.20 7.40 11.56
CA PHE A 12 1.76 6.49 10.56
C PHE A 12 2.48 7.31 9.48
N PHE A 13 3.80 7.22 9.40
CA PHE A 13 4.56 7.83 8.31
C PHE A 13 5.04 6.75 7.35
N VAL A 14 4.43 6.68 6.17
CA VAL A 14 5.04 5.94 5.06
C VAL A 14 6.21 6.76 4.54
N LEU A 15 7.44 6.39 4.92
CA LEU A 15 8.64 6.99 4.35
C LEU A 15 8.78 6.57 2.88
N TYR A 16 8.13 7.33 2.00
CA TYR A 16 8.38 7.32 0.57
C TYR A 16 9.76 7.93 0.30
N ARG A 17 10.63 7.15 -0.35
CA ARG A 17 11.94 7.59 -0.80
C ARG A 17 11.88 7.78 -2.32
N PRO A 18 11.80 9.02 -2.81
CA PRO A 18 11.67 9.30 -4.25
C PRO A 18 12.93 8.94 -5.05
N ASP A 19 14.06 8.66 -4.38
CA ASP A 19 15.37 8.39 -4.99
C ASP A 19 15.62 6.91 -5.31
N ARG A 20 14.65 6.00 -5.11
CA ARG A 20 14.80 4.57 -5.39
C ARG A 20 13.68 4.02 -6.27
N PRO A 21 13.98 3.30 -7.37
CA PRO A 21 12.97 2.62 -8.16
C PRO A 21 12.23 1.58 -7.30
N ALA A 22 10.92 1.44 -7.54
CA ALA A 22 10.01 0.62 -6.77
C ALA A 22 10.17 -0.90 -6.99
N SER A 23 11.19 -1.35 -7.74
CA SER A 23 11.51 -2.77 -7.85
C SER A 23 12.25 -3.24 -6.59
N ARG A 24 11.65 -4.21 -5.90
CA ARG A 24 12.36 -5.00 -4.90
C ARG A 24 12.18 -6.48 -5.26
N GLU A 25 13.31 -7.11 -5.57
CA GLU A 25 13.45 -8.55 -5.51
C GLU A 25 13.12 -9.01 -4.08
N CYS A 26 11.93 -9.57 -3.88
CA CYS A 26 11.52 -10.09 -2.59
C CYS A 26 11.47 -11.62 -2.72
N ARG A 27 12.55 -12.28 -2.29
CA ARG A 27 12.72 -13.75 -2.36
C ARG A 27 12.71 -14.35 -3.78
N GLY A 28 13.22 -13.63 -4.78
CA GLY A 28 13.28 -14.09 -6.18
C GLY A 28 11.97 -13.88 -6.96
N TYR A 29 11.09 -13.03 -6.44
CA TYR A 29 9.90 -12.55 -7.14
C TYR A 29 10.11 -11.07 -7.50
N ASP A 30 10.13 -10.77 -8.79
CA ASP A 30 10.10 -9.40 -9.29
C ASP A 30 8.64 -9.00 -9.46
N PHE A 31 8.25 -7.93 -8.78
CA PHE A 31 6.94 -7.31 -8.93
C PHE A 31 7.08 -5.79 -8.89
N GLU A 32 6.18 -5.12 -9.58
CA GLU A 32 6.06 -3.67 -9.60
C GLU A 32 4.90 -3.20 -8.73
N TRP A 33 5.11 -2.08 -8.05
CA TRP A 33 4.05 -1.40 -7.33
C TRP A 33 4.23 0.11 -7.41
N SER A 34 3.14 0.84 -7.23
CA SER A 34 3.15 2.30 -7.21
C SER A 34 2.10 2.87 -6.28
N PHE A 35 2.27 4.13 -5.86
CA PHE A 35 1.15 4.89 -5.32
C PHE A 35 0.27 5.37 -6.48
N GLY A 36 -1.04 5.31 -6.30
CA GLY A 36 -2.01 5.85 -7.25
C GLY A 36 -2.98 6.81 -6.58
N GLY A 37 -4.08 7.10 -7.28
CA GLY A 37 -5.22 7.84 -6.72
C GLY A 37 -4.86 9.17 -6.07
N GLY A 38 -5.55 9.49 -4.98
CA GLY A 38 -5.31 10.71 -4.20
C GLY A 38 -3.94 10.72 -3.53
N THR A 39 -3.42 9.54 -3.20
CA THR A 39 -2.13 9.34 -2.55
C THR A 39 -0.97 9.83 -3.42
N ALA A 40 -0.96 9.43 -4.70
CA ALA A 40 0.04 9.89 -5.66
C ALA A 40 -0.04 11.40 -5.88
N MET A 41 -1.25 11.95 -6.03
CA MET A 41 -1.44 13.39 -6.23
C MET A 41 -0.99 14.22 -5.01
N MET A 42 -1.23 13.71 -3.79
CA MET A 42 -0.74 14.33 -2.55
C MET A 42 0.79 14.41 -2.56
N ILE A 43 1.46 13.29 -2.85
CA ILE A 43 2.92 13.18 -2.77
C ILE A 43 3.61 13.95 -3.91
N GLN A 44 3.11 13.83 -5.14
CA GLN A 44 3.82 14.33 -6.32
C GLN A 44 3.63 15.83 -6.55
N ILE A 45 2.44 16.35 -6.28
CA ILE A 45 2.08 17.74 -6.61
C ILE A 45 1.43 18.50 -5.45
N GLY A 46 1.34 17.91 -4.25
CA GLY A 46 0.75 18.57 -3.08
C GLY A 46 -0.73 18.93 -3.27
N HIS A 47 -1.48 18.13 -4.04
CA HIS A 47 -2.83 18.52 -4.47
C HIS A 47 -3.80 18.76 -3.32
N ARG A 48 -3.83 17.83 -2.35
CA ARG A 48 -4.54 17.88 -1.07
C ARG A 48 -4.03 16.74 -0.20
N GLU A 49 -4.34 16.76 1.09
CA GLU A 49 -4.15 15.59 1.95
C GLU A 49 -5.06 14.44 1.50
N SER A 50 -4.48 13.24 1.39
CA SER A 50 -5.21 12.00 1.11
C SER A 50 -5.50 11.30 2.43
N HIS A 51 -6.77 10.96 2.64
CA HIS A 51 -7.21 10.21 3.81
C HIS A 51 -6.97 8.70 3.65
N ASP A 52 -6.86 8.25 2.39
CA ASP A 52 -6.64 6.86 2.03
C ASP A 52 -5.25 6.70 1.39
N ILE A 53 -4.71 5.48 1.45
CA ILE A 53 -3.45 5.07 0.81
C ILE A 53 -3.76 4.10 -0.32
N ASP A 54 -3.57 4.55 -1.57
CA ASP A 54 -3.79 3.76 -2.78
C ASP A 54 -2.46 3.13 -3.25
N ILE A 55 -2.37 1.80 -3.20
CA ILE A 55 -1.23 1.01 -3.65
C ILE A 55 -1.66 0.16 -4.84
N PHE A 56 -1.03 0.42 -5.99
CA PHE A 56 -1.23 -0.34 -7.21
C PHE A 56 -0.18 -1.45 -7.31
N LEU A 57 -0.63 -2.65 -7.64
CA LEU A 57 0.18 -3.87 -7.83
C LEU A 57 0.01 -4.38 -9.26
N ASP A 58 1.07 -4.91 -9.84
CA ASP A 58 1.04 -5.55 -11.15
C ASP A 58 0.57 -7.01 -11.10
N ASP A 59 0.62 -7.65 -9.92
CA ASP A 59 0.34 -9.07 -9.75
C ASP A 59 -0.75 -9.39 -8.70
N PRO A 60 -1.84 -10.09 -9.08
CA PRO A 60 -2.89 -10.49 -8.14
C PRO A 60 -2.45 -11.53 -7.10
N GLN A 61 -1.37 -12.27 -7.32
CA GLN A 61 -0.84 -13.24 -6.35
C GLN A 61 -0.30 -12.57 -5.08
N LEU A 62 -0.05 -11.26 -5.13
CA LEU A 62 0.32 -10.45 -3.99
C LEU A 62 -0.89 -10.11 -3.09
N LEU A 63 -2.12 -10.37 -3.56
CA LEU A 63 -3.35 -10.26 -2.76
C LEU A 63 -3.59 -11.50 -1.90
N GLY A 64 -4.64 -11.45 -1.08
CA GLY A 64 -5.10 -12.60 -0.28
C GLY A 64 -4.44 -12.72 1.09
N HIS A 65 -3.61 -11.74 1.47
CA HIS A 65 -3.08 -11.64 2.81
C HIS A 65 -4.17 -11.26 3.81
N ARG A 66 -4.60 -12.21 4.64
CA ARG A 66 -5.61 -11.98 5.68
C ARG A 66 -4.96 -11.85 7.05
N PRO A 67 -5.22 -10.78 7.82
CA PRO A 67 -4.67 -10.61 9.17
C PRO A 67 -4.93 -11.81 10.07
N SER A 68 -6.12 -12.40 9.97
CA SER A 68 -6.53 -13.56 10.77
C SER A 68 -5.85 -14.88 10.38
N LYS A 69 -5.20 -14.96 9.21
CA LYS A 69 -4.53 -16.17 8.71
C LYS A 69 -3.03 -15.98 8.51
N SER A 70 -2.54 -14.80 8.82
CA SER A 70 -1.15 -14.44 8.60
C SER A 70 -0.32 -14.57 9.88
N HIS A 71 0.94 -14.98 9.72
CA HIS A 71 1.95 -14.78 10.75
C HIS A 71 2.46 -13.33 10.82
N LEU A 72 1.81 -12.37 10.11
CA LEU A 72 2.17 -10.97 10.21
C LEU A 72 1.62 -10.40 11.51
N HIS A 73 2.49 -9.71 12.24
CA HIS A 73 2.13 -8.95 13.41
C HIS A 73 1.83 -7.51 13.00
N PHE A 74 0.56 -7.12 13.05
CA PHE A 74 0.15 -5.74 12.87
C PHE A 74 0.23 -5.04 14.23
N GLU A 75 0.92 -3.91 14.30
CA GLU A 75 0.92 -3.08 15.51
C GLU A 75 -0.46 -2.48 15.78
N THR A 76 -1.14 -2.06 14.72
CA THR A 76 -2.55 -1.65 14.75
C THR A 76 -3.34 -2.62 13.89
N MET A 77 -4.31 -3.30 14.48
CA MET A 77 -5.19 -4.20 13.73
C MET A 77 -6.20 -3.38 12.92
N PRO A 78 -6.45 -3.76 11.65
CA PRO A 78 -7.52 -3.16 10.88
C PRO A 78 -8.88 -3.48 11.51
N SER A 79 -9.77 -2.50 11.53
CA SER A 79 -11.16 -2.63 11.99
C SER A 79 -12.00 -3.46 11.02
N ASP A 80 -11.70 -3.36 9.72
CA ASP A 80 -12.33 -4.18 8.68
C ASP A 80 -11.35 -4.52 7.54
N TYR A 81 -11.67 -5.55 6.78
CA TYR A 81 -10.91 -6.03 5.64
C TYR A 81 -11.83 -6.59 4.56
N LEU A 82 -11.70 -6.07 3.33
CA LEU A 82 -12.54 -6.44 2.20
C LEU A 82 -11.70 -6.70 0.95
N GLY A 83 -11.89 -7.84 0.30
CA GLY A 83 -11.22 -8.12 -0.96
C GLY A 83 -11.89 -9.24 -1.74
N ASP A 84 -11.68 -9.25 -3.05
CA ASP A 84 -12.16 -10.30 -3.96
C ASP A 84 -11.09 -11.35 -4.29
N GLY A 85 -9.87 -11.15 -3.79
CA GLY A 85 -8.72 -12.03 -3.99
C GLY A 85 -8.09 -11.96 -5.38
N LEU A 86 -8.54 -11.05 -6.25
CA LEU A 86 -8.07 -10.95 -7.64
C LEU A 86 -7.80 -9.52 -8.09
N ARG A 87 -8.62 -8.55 -7.69
CA ARG A 87 -8.56 -7.17 -8.19
C ARG A 87 -8.25 -6.18 -7.09
N PHE A 88 -8.67 -6.44 -5.87
CA PHE A 88 -8.39 -5.53 -4.78
C PHE A 88 -8.35 -6.20 -3.42
N GLN A 89 -7.67 -5.53 -2.51
CA GLN A 89 -7.69 -5.80 -1.10
C GLN A 89 -7.65 -4.49 -0.31
N LYS A 90 -8.64 -4.26 0.54
CA LYS A 90 -8.76 -3.08 1.40
C LYS A 90 -8.56 -3.47 2.86
N PHE A 91 -7.89 -2.60 3.60
CA PHE A 91 -7.81 -2.60 5.06
C PHE A 91 -8.35 -1.27 5.57
N ALA A 92 -9.36 -1.30 6.43
CA ALA A 92 -9.93 -0.09 7.03
C ALA A 92 -9.49 0.03 8.48
N PHE A 93 -9.15 1.25 8.90
CA PHE A 93 -8.78 1.62 10.26
C PHE A 93 -9.73 2.72 10.73
N GLU A 94 -10.54 2.41 11.73
CA GLU A 94 -11.52 3.35 12.30
C GLU A 94 -10.83 4.65 12.74
N ASP A 95 -11.42 5.78 12.39
CA ASP A 95 -10.93 7.14 12.65
C ASP A 95 -9.52 7.48 12.08
N VAL A 96 -8.95 6.61 11.25
CA VAL A 96 -7.60 6.81 10.66
C VAL A 96 -7.65 6.86 9.13
N GLY A 97 -8.39 5.94 8.49
CA GLY A 97 -8.46 5.84 7.03
C GLY A 97 -8.24 4.44 6.50
N GLU A 98 -8.00 4.34 5.20
CA GLU A 98 -7.99 3.07 4.48
C GLU A 98 -6.67 2.85 3.73
N ILE A 99 -6.29 1.58 3.58
CA ILE A 99 -5.21 1.16 2.67
C ILE A 99 -5.82 0.27 1.60
N ASP A 100 -5.77 0.74 0.36
CA ASP A 100 -6.32 0.09 -0.82
C ASP A 100 -5.21 -0.51 -1.66
N PHE A 101 -5.11 -1.83 -1.69
CA PHE A 101 -4.33 -2.56 -2.68
C PHE A 101 -5.19 -2.83 -3.90
N ILE A 102 -4.75 -2.35 -5.06
CA ILE A 102 -5.47 -2.45 -6.32
C ILE A 102 -4.57 -3.15 -7.33
N VAL A 103 -5.04 -4.24 -7.92
CA VAL A 103 -4.32 -4.92 -9.00
C VAL A 103 -4.72 -4.26 -10.30
N ALA A 104 -3.75 -3.62 -10.95
CA ALA A 104 -3.93 -3.08 -12.28
C ALA A 104 -2.60 -3.12 -13.04
N GLY A 105 -2.66 -3.56 -14.29
CA GLY A 105 -1.49 -3.53 -15.17
C GLY A 105 -1.08 -2.10 -15.50
N ALA A 106 0.22 -1.91 -15.75
CA ALA A 106 0.75 -0.64 -16.19
C ALA A 106 0.06 -0.18 -17.49
N LEU A 107 -0.47 1.05 -17.48
CA LEU A 107 -1.05 1.66 -18.69
C LEU A 107 0.02 2.17 -19.66
N THR A 108 1.25 2.37 -19.18
CA THR A 108 2.38 2.84 -19.99
C THR A 108 3.64 2.08 -19.61
N THR A 109 4.58 1.96 -20.54
CA THR A 109 5.88 1.31 -20.29
C THR A 109 6.87 2.19 -19.52
N LYS A 110 6.52 3.47 -19.29
CA LYS A 110 7.31 4.44 -18.53
C LYS A 110 6.37 5.25 -17.63
N PRO A 111 5.92 4.67 -16.52
CA PRO A 111 5.26 5.45 -15.51
C PRO A 111 6.32 6.33 -14.85
N PHE A 112 6.08 7.65 -14.82
CA PHE A 112 6.88 8.72 -14.19
C PHE A 112 8.12 9.21 -14.96
#